data_AF-A0A832IZ48-F1
#
_entry.id   AF-A0A832IZ48-F1
#
_cell.length_a   1.000
_cell.length_b   1.000
_cell.length_c   1.000
_cell.angle_alpha   90.00
_cell.angle_beta   90.00
_cell.angle_gamma   90.00
#
_symmetry.space_group_name_H-M   'P 1'
#
loop_
_entity.id
_entity.type
_entity.pdbx_description
1 polymer ?
#
loop_
_entity_poly.entity_id
_entity_poly.type
_entity_poly.pdbx_seq_one_letter_code
_entity_poly.pdbx_strand_id
1 'polypeptide(L)' 'DMNRLPEIAKEGNASIHLYGKSETRPGRKMGHVNRITTP' A
#
# COMPACT_ATOMS: atom_id res chain seq x y z
N ASP A 1 6.32 2.34 3.51
CA ASP A 1 5.48 1.16 3.21
C ASP A 1 5.77 0.45 1.91
N MET A 2 6.43 1.07 0.91
CA MET A 2 6.74 0.38 -0.35
C MET A 2 7.47 -0.96 -0.14
N ASN A 3 8.41 -1.03 0.80
CA ASN A 3 9.13 -2.27 1.13
C ASN A 3 8.22 -3.36 1.76
N ARG A 4 7.09 -2.98 2.33
CA ARG A 4 6.10 -3.88 2.95
C ARG A 4 5.01 -4.32 1.99
N LEU A 5 4.94 -3.74 0.77
CA LEU A 5 3.93 -4.09 -0.22
C LEU A 5 3.82 -5.59 -0.51
N PRO A 6 4.91 -6.38 -0.62
CA PRO A 6 4.80 -7.82 -0.86
C PRO A 6 4.10 -8.57 0.27
N GLU A 7 4.21 -8.08 1.51
CA GLU A 7 3.51 -8.66 2.66
C GLU A 7 2.05 -8.22 2.67
N ILE A 8 1.81 -6.92 2.46
CA ILE A 8 0.46 -6.35 2.42
C ILE A 8 -0.38 -6.95 1.28
N ALA A 9 0.23 -7.25 0.14
CA ALA A 9 -0.44 -7.88 -1.00
C ALA A 9 -0.93 -9.31 -0.72
N LYS A 10 -0.42 -9.95 0.34
CA LYS A 10 -0.88 -11.25 0.82
C LYS A 10 -1.99 -11.14 1.86
N GLU A 11 -2.26 -9.95 2.40
CA GLU A 11 -3.33 -9.71 3.36
C GLU A 11 -4.69 -9.81 2.63
N GLY A 12 -5.51 -10.82 2.96
CA GLY A 12 -6.82 -11.02 2.33
C GLY A 12 -7.86 -9.92 2.61
N ASN A 13 -7.61 -9.05 3.59
CA ASN A 13 -8.45 -7.91 3.94
C ASN A 13 -7.86 -6.56 3.51
N ALA A 14 -6.79 -6.54 2.71
CA ALA A 14 -6.15 -5.31 2.24
C ALA A 14 -6.47 -5.03 0.75
N SER A 15 -6.76 -3.77 0.45
CA SER A 15 -6.88 -3.24 -0.90
C SER A 15 -5.81 -2.17 -1.12
N ILE A 16 -4.97 -2.36 -2.15
CA ILE A 16 -3.80 -1.52 -2.43
C ILE A 16 -4.06 -0.67 -3.68
N HIS A 17 -3.86 0.64 -3.57
CA HIS A 17 -3.87 1.54 -4.72
C HIS A 17 -2.52 2.27 -4.82
N LEU A 18 -1.79 2.01 -5.90
CA LEU A 18 -0.52 2.68 -6.23
C LEU A 18 -0.75 3.83 -7.22
N TYR A 19 -0.11 4.97 -6.99
CA TYR A 19 -0.28 6.18 -7.83
C TYR A 19 0.54 6.16 -9.13
N GLY A 20 1.20 5.05 -9.48
CA GLY A 20 1.97 4.93 -10.73
C GLY A 20 3.22 5.83 -10.84
N LYS A 21 3.72 6.35 -9.72
CA LYS A 21 4.93 7.20 -9.70
C LYS A 21 6.17 6.34 -9.96
N SER A 22 6.95 6.74 -10.95
CA SER A 22 8.16 6.03 -11.38
C SER A 22 9.27 5.98 -10.32
N GLU A 23 9.38 7.00 -9.48
CA GLU A 23 10.45 7.12 -8.48
C GLU A 23 9.90 7.26 -7.06
N THR A 24 10.41 6.42 -6.15
CA THR A 24 10.14 6.48 -4.72
C THR A 24 11.09 7.47 -4.06
N ARG A 25 10.55 8.39 -3.24
CA ARG A 25 11.34 9.38 -2.48
C ARG A 25 10.89 9.43 -1.01
N PRO A 26 11.78 9.69 -0.04
CA PRO A 26 11.41 9.87 1.36
C PRO A 26 10.30 10.92 1.54
N GLY A 27 9.32 10.63 2.39
CA GLY A 27 8.16 11.51 2.65
C GLY A 27 7.13 11.59 1.51
N ARG A 28 7.40 11.07 0.31
CA ARG A 28 6.46 11.07 -0.81
C ARG A 28 5.44 9.94 -0.66
N LYS A 29 4.15 10.28 -0.67
CA LYS A 29 3.08 9.27 -0.75
C LYS A 29 3.10 8.57 -2.12
N MET A 30 3.23 7.25 -2.10
CA MET A 30 3.30 6.41 -3.31
C MET A 30 1.99 5.68 -3.62
N GLY A 31 1.06 5.68 -2.66
CA GLY A 31 -0.23 5.03 -2.77
C GLY A 31 -1.01 5.17 -1.47
N HIS A 32 -2.01 4.32 -1.29
CA HIS A 32 -2.65 4.06 -0.01
C HIS A 32 -3.09 2.59 0.06
N VAL A 33 -3.39 2.13 1.27
CA VAL A 33 -3.92 0.80 1.55
C VAL A 33 -5.15 0.97 2.41
N ASN A 34 -6.26 0.39 1.99
CA ASN A 34 -7.47 0.27 2.79
C ASN A 34 -7.51 -1.13 3.40
N ARG A 35 -7.85 -1.22 4.68
CA ARG A 35 -8.05 -2.50 5.37
C ARG A 35 -9.51 -2.62 5.77
N ILE A 36 -10.11 -3.76 5.45
CA ILE A 36 -11.44 -4.10 5.92
C ILE A 36 -11.30 -4.54 7.38
N THR A 37 -12.01 -3.85 8.26
CA THR A 37 -12.14 -4.18 9.68
C THR A 37 -13.60 -4.51 9.95
N THR A 38 -13.85 -5.58 10.71
CA THR A 38 -15.18 -5.83 11.28
C THR A 38 -15.42 -4.87 12.46
N PRO A 39 -16.68 -4.53 12.77
CA PRO A 39 -17.02 -3.85 14.01
C PRO A 39 -16.51 -4.57 15.26
#